data_AF-A0A392RLD5-F1
#
_entry.id   AF-A0A392RLD5-F1
#
_cell.length_a   1.000
_cell.length_b   1.000
_cell.length_c   1.000
_cell.angle_alpha   90.00
_cell.angle_beta   90.00
_cell.angle_gamma   90.00
#
_symmetry.space_group_name_H-M   'P 1'
#
loop_
_entity.id
_entity.type
_entity.pdbx_description
1 polymer ?
#
loop_
_entity_poly.entity_id
_entity_poly.type
_entity_poly.pdbx_seq_one_letter_code
_entity_poly.pdbx_strand_id
1 'polypeptide(L)'
;MVWRNPSKGAVFEVFQVSQLRDSKVGEMDNWVNEAWKWDLWWRREQFVWEVDLLDDLMGNLNSYQMYDAQDLWVWKHDATGIFSVKSAYSVLL
;
A
#
# COMPACT_ATOMS: atom_id res chain seq x y z
N MET A 1 -3.18 24.97 -11.07
CA MET A 1 -3.27 23.58 -10.60
C MET A 1 -1.92 22.93 -10.82
N VAL A 2 -1.14 22.76 -9.75
CA VAL A 2 0.15 22.07 -9.78
C VAL A 2 -0.08 20.69 -9.19
N TRP A 3 0.07 19.64 -9.99
CA TRP A 3 0.06 18.26 -9.51
C TRP A 3 1.35 18.05 -8.69
N ARG A 4 1.25 18.11 -7.36
CA ARG A 4 2.35 17.72 -6.48
C ARG A 4 2.11 16.26 -6.11
N ASN A 5 2.68 15.35 -6.89
CA ASN A 5 2.72 13.94 -6.51
C ASN A 5 3.54 13.83 -5.22
N PRO A 6 3.06 13.17 -4.15
CA PRO A 6 3.88 12.92 -2.98
C PRO A 6 5.03 12.00 -3.43
N SER A 7 6.25 12.50 -3.34
CA SER A 7 7.43 11.67 -3.62
C SER A 7 7.46 10.49 -2.64
N LYS A 8 7.92 9.31 -3.09
CA LYS A 8 8.00 8.08 -2.27
C LYS A 8 8.67 8.28 -0.88
N GLY A 9 9.51 9.31 -0.74
CA GLY A 9 10.15 9.67 0.53
C GLY A 9 9.20 10.22 1.60
N ALA A 10 8.17 10.98 1.21
CA ALA A 10 7.24 11.58 2.17
C ALA A 10 6.28 10.53 2.77
N VAL A 11 5.81 9.58 1.96
CA VAL A 11 5.06 8.41 2.41
C VAL A 11 5.89 7.55 3.37
N PHE A 12 7.19 7.43 3.11
CA PHE A 12 8.12 6.68 3.96
C PHE A 12 8.36 7.36 5.32
N GLU A 13 8.44 8.69 5.39
CA GLU A 13 8.59 9.43 6.65
C GLU A 13 7.37 9.26 7.56
N VAL A 14 6.16 9.39 7.01
CA VAL A 14 4.92 9.16 7.76
C VAL A 14 4.86 7.70 8.23
N PHE A 15 5.24 6.74 7.38
CA PHE A 15 5.32 5.32 7.77
C PHE A 15 6.33 5.08 8.91
N GLN A 16 7.46 5.80 8.95
CA GLN A 16 8.43 5.67 10.05
C GLN A 16 7.85 6.06 11.41
N VAL A 17 6.93 7.00 11.49
CA VAL A 17 6.29 7.38 12.77
C VAL A 17 5.05 6.56 13.10
N SER A 18 4.69 5.58 12.27
CA SER A 18 3.62 4.62 12.59
C SER A 18 4.08 3.59 13.64
N GLN A 19 3.15 3.16 14.49
CA GLN A 19 3.35 2.00 15.36
C GLN A 19 3.27 0.67 14.61
N LEU A 20 2.76 0.70 13.37
CA LEU A 20 2.45 -0.47 12.56
C LEU A 20 3.61 -0.91 11.66
N ARG A 21 4.84 -0.46 11.92
CA ARG A 21 6.01 -0.69 11.05
C ARG A 21 6.28 -2.17 10.78
N ASP A 22 5.98 -3.02 11.75
CA ASP A 22 6.19 -4.47 11.68
C ASP A 22 4.89 -5.25 11.37
N SER A 23 3.76 -4.54 11.22
CA SER A 23 2.46 -5.13 10.89
C SER A 23 2.33 -5.36 9.39
N LYS A 24 1.54 -6.38 9.02
CA LYS A 24 1.16 -6.59 7.60
C LYS A 24 0.08 -5.58 7.20
N VAL A 25 -0.05 -5.29 5.91
CA VAL A 25 -1.09 -4.36 5.40
C VAL A 25 -2.50 -4.79 5.84
N GLY A 26 -2.79 -6.09 5.85
CA GLY A 26 -4.08 -6.63 6.33
C GLY A 26 -4.22 -6.73 7.86
N GLU A 27 -3.30 -6.14 8.61
CA GLU A 27 -3.41 -5.96 10.06
C GLU A 27 -3.53 -4.45 10.42
N MET A 28 -3.55 -3.56 9.43
CA MET A 28 -3.60 -2.10 9.61
C MET A 28 -4.98 -1.51 9.31
N ASP A 29 -6.01 -2.35 9.34
CA ASP A 29 -7.34 -2.02 8.85
C ASP A 29 -8.46 -2.62 9.70
N ASN A 30 -9.65 -2.13 9.43
CA ASN A 30 -10.88 -2.69 9.97
C ASN A 30 -11.98 -2.67 8.90
N TRP A 31 -12.71 -3.79 8.79
CA TRP A 31 -13.90 -3.87 7.97
C TRP A 31 -15.08 -3.22 8.68
N VAL A 32 -15.54 -2.07 8.19
CA VAL A 32 -16.70 -1.36 8.73
C VAL A 32 -17.78 -1.26 7.66
N ASN A 33 -18.91 -1.94 7.88
CA ASN A 33 -20.04 -1.98 6.94
C ASN A 33 -19.62 -2.39 5.52
N GLU A 34 -18.86 -3.50 5.39
CA GLU A 34 -18.39 -4.05 4.11
C GLU A 34 -17.40 -3.14 3.34
N ALA A 35 -16.98 -2.04 3.95
CA ALA A 35 -15.96 -1.15 3.39
C ALA A 35 -14.65 -1.29 4.17
N TRP A 36 -13.55 -1.41 3.42
CA TRP A 36 -12.20 -1.33 3.96
C TRP A 36 -11.97 0.06 4.56
N LYS A 37 -11.54 0.12 5.82
CA LYS A 37 -11.11 1.36 6.46
C LYS A 37 -9.74 1.19 7.09
N TRP A 38 -8.83 2.10 6.75
CA TRP A 38 -7.51 2.18 7.34
C TRP A 38 -7.59 2.61 8.80
N ASP A 39 -6.95 1.86 9.70
CA ASP A 39 -6.83 2.17 11.12
C ASP A 39 -5.35 2.37 11.48
N LEU A 40 -4.82 3.54 11.14
CA LEU A 40 -3.40 3.86 11.28
C LEU A 40 -3.09 4.49 12.64
N TRP A 41 -2.16 3.90 13.38
CA TRP A 41 -1.79 4.33 14.72
C TRP A 41 -0.39 4.97 14.72
N TRP A 42 -0.27 6.13 15.36
CA TRP A 42 0.94 6.96 15.35
C TRP A 42 1.67 6.89 16.69
N ARG A 43 3.01 6.91 16.66
CA ARG A 43 3.84 6.88 17.89
C ARG A 43 3.76 8.17 18.71
N ARG A 44 3.43 9.27 18.06
CA ARG A 44 3.35 10.63 18.63
C ARG A 44 2.26 11.42 17.92
N GLU A 45 1.86 12.53 18.53
CA GLU A 45 1.05 13.55 17.85
C GLU A 45 1.79 14.08 16.62
N GLN A 46 1.02 14.39 15.57
CA GLN A 46 1.52 14.89 14.31
C GLN A 46 1.95 16.35 14.45
N PHE A 47 3.08 16.69 13.84
CA PHE A 47 3.43 18.08 13.62
C PHE A 47 2.51 18.69 12.56
N VAL A 48 2.31 20.01 12.60
CA VAL A 48 1.44 20.74 11.65
C VAL A 48 1.78 20.46 10.19
N TRP A 49 3.08 20.28 9.86
CA TRP A 49 3.52 19.96 8.50
C TRP A 49 3.34 18.48 8.12
N GLU A 50 3.22 17.57 9.10
CA GLU A 50 2.93 16.15 8.86
C GLU A 50 1.44 15.93 8.55
N VAL A 51 0.56 16.87 8.91
CA VAL A 51 -0.89 16.79 8.65
C VAL A 51 -1.18 16.75 7.16
N ASP A 52 -0.57 17.63 6.37
CA ASP A 52 -0.76 17.66 4.91
C ASP A 52 -0.24 16.36 4.26
N LEU A 53 0.88 15.82 4.76
CA LEU A 53 1.43 14.56 4.28
C LEU A 53 0.53 13.36 4.63
N LEU A 54 -0.14 13.43 5.76
CA LEU A 54 -1.10 12.42 6.19
C LEU A 54 -2.37 12.45 5.37
N ASP A 55 -2.88 13.64 5.06
CA ASP A 55 -4.05 13.78 4.20
C ASP A 55 -3.76 13.25 2.78
N ASP A 56 -2.58 13.57 2.24
CA ASP A 56 -2.10 13.01 0.97
C ASP A 56 -1.96 11.47 1.03
N LEU A 57 -1.42 10.93 2.13
CA LEU A 57 -1.30 9.49 2.32
C LEU A 57 -2.68 8.82 2.37
N MET A 58 -3.60 9.35 3.17
CA MET A 58 -4.94 8.81 3.32
C MET A 58 -5.75 8.92 2.03
N GLY A 59 -5.61 10.02 1.28
CA GLY A 59 -6.22 10.17 -0.04
C GLY A 59 -5.73 9.10 -1.02
N ASN A 60 -4.42 8.82 -1.03
CA ASN A 60 -3.87 7.75 -1.84
C ASN A 60 -4.35 6.37 -1.37
N LEU A 61 -4.27 6.06 -0.07
CA LEU A 61 -4.68 4.78 0.49
C LEU A 61 -6.16 4.48 0.26
N ASN A 62 -7.04 5.48 0.37
CA ASN A 62 -8.47 5.35 0.11
C ASN A 62 -8.81 5.24 -1.39
N SER A 63 -7.90 5.62 -2.29
CA SER A 63 -8.08 5.42 -3.73
C SER A 63 -7.89 3.97 -4.16
N TYR A 64 -7.21 3.16 -3.33
CA TYR A 64 -7.04 1.73 -3.59
C TYR A 64 -8.24 0.96 -3.04
N GLN A 65 -8.93 0.25 -3.95
CA GLN A 65 -9.96 -0.70 -3.55
C GLN A 65 -9.29 -1.98 -3.06
N MET A 66 -9.31 -2.19 -1.74
CA MET A 66 -8.85 -3.43 -1.14
C MET A 66 -9.92 -4.49 -1.29
N TYR A 67 -9.48 -5.69 -1.68
CA TYR A 67 -10.33 -6.86 -1.80
C TYR A 67 -9.96 -7.84 -0.70
N ASP A 68 -10.96 -8.46 -0.07
CA ASP A 68 -10.75 -9.61 0.83
C ASP A 68 -10.42 -10.87 0.01
N ALA A 69 -9.34 -10.81 -0.75
CA ALA A 69 -8.83 -11.88 -1.57
C ALA A 69 -7.44 -12.27 -1.07
N GLN A 70 -7.12 -13.57 -1.11
CA GLN A 70 -5.74 -14.00 -0.86
C GLN A 70 -4.79 -13.34 -1.84
N ASP A 71 -3.63 -12.92 -1.34
CA ASP A 71 -2.53 -12.45 -2.19
C ASP A 71 -2.17 -13.52 -3.23
N LEU A 72 -2.21 -13.14 -4.50
CA LEU A 72 -1.87 -14.02 -5.62
C LEU A 72 -0.50 -13.65 -6.18
N TRP A 73 0.36 -14.66 -6.33
CA TRP A 73 1.61 -14.52 -7.08
C TRP A 73 1.30 -14.65 -8.56
N VAL A 74 1.51 -13.56 -9.31
CA VAL A 74 1.29 -13.52 -10.76
C VAL A 74 2.62 -13.50 -11.50
N TRP A 75 2.84 -14.50 -12.35
CA TRP A 75 3.98 -14.57 -13.24
C TRP A 75 3.77 -13.66 -14.46
N LYS A 76 4.38 -12.48 -14.43
CA LYS A 76 4.21 -11.44 -15.47
C LYS A 76 4.65 -11.83 -16.89
N HIS A 77 5.42 -12.91 -17.04
CA HIS A 77 5.93 -13.36 -18.33
C HIS A 77 5.10 -14.48 -18.95
N ASP A 78 3.91 -14.74 -18.41
CA ASP A 78 2.92 -15.62 -19.02
C ASP A 78 1.54 -14.96 -18.93
N ALA A 79 0.79 -15.00 -20.03
CA ALA A 79 -0.53 -14.36 -20.10
C ALA A 79 -1.57 -15.00 -19.16
N THR A 80 -1.35 -16.26 -18.77
CA THR A 80 -2.17 -16.93 -17.75
C THR A 80 -1.86 -16.46 -16.33
N GLY A 81 -0.74 -15.74 -16.13
CA GLY A 81 -0.24 -15.35 -14.83
C GLY A 81 0.35 -16.50 -14.01
N ILE A 82 0.42 -17.71 -14.57
CA ILE A 82 0.91 -18.91 -13.88
C ILE A 82 2.38 -19.14 -14.20
N PHE A 83 3.17 -19.41 -13.16
CA PHE A 83 4.56 -19.80 -13.33
C PHE A 83 4.67 -21.19 -13.96
N SER A 84 5.54 -21.33 -14.97
CA SER A 84 5.96 -22.63 -15.46
C SER A 84 7.46 -22.60 -15.77
N VAL A 85 8.11 -23.76 -15.70
CA VAL A 85 9.53 -23.89 -16.08
C VAL A 85 9.75 -23.40 -17.52
N LYS A 86 8.82 -23.71 -18.42
CA LYS A 86 8.88 -23.30 -19.84
C LYS A 86 8.84 -21.77 -20.00
N SER A 87 7.92 -21.09 -19.33
CA SER A 87 7.81 -19.63 -19.41
C SER A 87 9.00 -18.94 -18.73
N ALA A 88 9.59 -19.55 -17.69
CA ALA A 88 10.83 -19.06 -17.09
C ALA A 88 12.02 -19.12 -18.07
N TYR A 89 12.23 -20.25 -18.75
CA TYR A 89 13.31 -20.36 -19.75
C TYR A 89 13.12 -19.42 -20.94
N SER A 90 11.88 -19.11 -21.31
CA SER A 90 11.58 -18.14 -22.39
C SER A 90 11.98 -16.71 -22.05
N VAL A 91 12.26 -16.40 -20.78
CA VAL A 91 12.74 -15.08 -20.31
C VAL A 91 14.26 -15.06 -20.16
N LEU A 92 14.88 -16.21 -19.95
CA LEU A 92 16.32 -16.35 -19.72
C LEU A 92 17.13 -16.53 -21.01
N LEU A 93 16.47 -16.91 -22.11
CA LEU A 93 17.02 -17.03 -23.46
C LEU A 93 16.67 -15.79 -24.28
#